data_AF-A0A954W1X6-F1
#
_entry.id   AF-A0A954W1X6-F1
#
_cell.length_a   1.000
_cell.length_b   1.000
_cell.length_c   1.000
_cell.angle_alpha   90.00
_cell.angle_beta   90.00
_cell.angle_gamma   90.00
#
_symmetry.space_group_name_H-M   'P 1'
#
loop_
_entity.id
_entity.type
_entity.pdbx_description
1 polymer ?
#
loop_
_entity_poly.entity_id
_entity_poly.type
_entity_poly.pdbx_seq_one_letter_code
_entity_poly.pdbx_strand_id
1 'polypeptide(L)' 'MMAEPTFDHERLDVYRLSIDYVAFSYRIAKALSGVNRPARDQWLRAAQSIPLNIAEGNGKTSLKDKNRF' A
#
# COMPACT_ATOMS: atom_id res chain seq x y z
N MET A 1 23.99 19.52 1.64
CA MET A 1 23.52 18.12 1.53
C MET A 1 22.48 18.11 0.44
N MET A 2 22.66 17.33 -0.64
CA MET A 2 21.64 17.19 -1.67
C MET A 2 20.53 16.28 -1.12
N ALA A 3 19.26 16.64 -1.33
CA ALA A 3 18.14 15.78 -0.95
C ALA A 3 18.21 14.47 -1.73
N GLU A 4 17.94 13.35 -1.08
CA GLU A 4 17.83 12.06 -1.78
C GLU A 4 16.71 12.13 -2.83
N PRO A 5 16.89 11.50 -4.01
CA PRO A 5 15.82 11.36 -4.97
C PRO A 5 14.64 10.60 -4.33
N THR A 6 13.45 11.19 -4.36
CA THR A 6 12.22 10.55 -3.88
C THR A 6 11.30 10.31 -5.06
N PHE A 7 10.51 9.24 -5.00
CA PHE A 7 9.40 9.08 -5.93
C PHE A 7 8.25 10.03 -5.58
N ASP A 8 7.49 10.48 -6.58
CA ASP A 8 6.41 11.44 -6.37
C ASP A 8 5.33 10.92 -5.41
N HIS A 9 5.00 9.64 -5.49
CA HIS A 9 4.00 9.03 -4.61
C HIS A 9 4.43 9.01 -3.13
N GLU A 10 5.73 9.02 -2.82
CA GLU A 10 6.26 9.07 -1.45
C GLU A 10 5.96 10.41 -0.76
N ARG A 11 5.57 11.43 -1.54
CA ARG A 11 5.14 12.74 -1.05
C ARG A 11 3.65 12.79 -0.71
N LEU A 12 2.86 11.79 -1.09
CA LEU A 12 1.43 11.73 -0.84
C LEU A 12 1.15 11.21 0.57
N ASP A 13 0.33 11.95 1.34
CA ASP A 13 -0.08 11.51 2.68
C ASP A 13 -0.81 10.16 2.64
N VAL A 14 -1.66 9.95 1.64
CA VAL A 14 -2.39 8.69 1.47
C VAL A 14 -1.45 7.51 1.20
N TYR A 15 -0.33 7.72 0.50
CA TYR A 15 0.67 6.67 0.29
C TYR A 15 1.35 6.32 1.62
N ARG A 16 1.81 7.32 2.37
CA ARG A 16 2.45 7.12 3.69
C ARG A 16 1.53 6.40 4.67
N LEU A 17 0.29 6.85 4.78
CA LEU A 17 -0.74 6.19 5.60
C LEU A 17 -0.99 4.75 5.15
N SER A 18 -0.93 4.46 3.86
CA SER A 18 -1.10 3.10 3.36
C SER A 18 0.07 2.18 3.72
N ILE A 19 1.31 2.71 3.76
CA ILE A 19 2.48 1.97 4.26
C ILE A 19 2.32 1.66 5.74
N ASP A 20 1.90 2.64 6.54
CA ASP A 20 1.61 2.45 7.97
C ASP A 20 0.50 1.42 8.18
N TYR A 21 -0.53 1.44 7.33
CA TYR A 21 -1.61 0.47 7.37
C TYR A 21 -1.14 -0.96 7.04
N VAL A 22 -0.24 -1.14 6.07
CA VAL A 22 0.39 -2.45 5.80
C VAL A 22 1.15 -2.94 7.03
N ALA A 23 2.01 -2.10 7.61
CA ALA A 23 2.76 -2.46 8.82
C ALA A 23 1.85 -2.81 10.00
N PHE A 24 0.76 -2.05 10.20
CA PHE A 24 -0.27 -2.34 11.18
C PHE A 24 -0.95 -3.69 10.91
N SER A 25 -1.37 -3.94 9.67
CA SER A 25 -2.04 -5.18 9.27
C SER A 25 -1.16 -6.40 9.52
N TYR A 26 0.14 -6.33 9.19
CA TYR A 26 1.10 -7.40 9.49
C TYR A 26 1.25 -7.67 10.99
N ARG A 27 1.17 -6.64 11.86
CA ARG A 27 1.23 -6.83 13.32
C ARG A 27 0.04 -7.65 13.82
N ILE A 28 -1.17 -7.33 13.36
CA ILE A 28 -2.39 -8.03 13.75
C ILE A 28 -2.44 -9.45 13.14
N ALA A 29 -2.02 -9.60 11.89
CA ALA A 29 -2.05 -10.87 11.17
C ALA A 29 -1.24 -11.99 11.84
N LYS A 30 -0.24 -11.65 12.67
CA LYS A 30 0.53 -12.64 13.46
C LYS A 30 -0.35 -13.46 14.40
N ALA A 31 -1.46 -12.89 14.89
CA ALA A 31 -2.41 -13.58 15.75
C ALA A 31 -3.42 -14.46 14.99
N LEU A 32 -3.52 -14.30 13.65
CA LEU A 32 -4.46 -15.04 12.82
C LEU A 32 -3.82 -16.35 12.33
N SER A 33 -4.14 -17.45 13.00
CA SER A 33 -3.62 -18.79 12.70
C SER A 33 -4.75 -19.82 12.48
N GLY A 34 -4.37 -21.05 12.14
CA GLY A 34 -5.32 -22.16 11.94
C GLY A 34 -6.37 -21.87 10.88
N VAL A 35 -7.65 -21.99 11.26
CA VAL A 35 -8.81 -21.77 10.38
C VAL A 35 -8.86 -20.37 9.77
N ASN A 36 -8.19 -19.39 10.40
CA ASN A 36 -8.15 -18.00 9.92
C ASN A 36 -7.04 -17.74 8.90
N ARG A 37 -6.17 -18.72 8.62
CA ARG A 37 -5.05 -18.54 7.68
C ARG A 37 -5.48 -18.06 6.29
N PRO A 38 -6.53 -18.61 5.65
CA PRO A 38 -6.95 -18.12 4.33
C PRO A 38 -7.40 -16.65 4.36
N ALA A 39 -8.15 -16.26 5.40
CA ALA A 39 -8.61 -14.89 5.58
C ALA A 39 -7.44 -13.93 5.82
N ARG A 40 -6.47 -14.33 6.65
CA ARG A 40 -5.23 -13.59 6.87
C ARG A 40 -4.47 -13.37 5.56
N ASP A 41 -4.28 -14.43 4.77
CA ASP A 41 -3.50 -14.35 3.53
C ASP A 41 -4.21 -13.45 2.50
N GLN A 42 -5.55 -13.49 2.41
CA GLN A 42 -6.32 -12.55 1.58
C GLN A 42 -6.21 -11.11 2.08
N TRP A 43 -6.37 -10.90 3.38
CA TRP A 43 -6.29 -9.57 3.98
C TRP A 43 -4.91 -8.94 3.78
N LEU A 44 -3.81 -9.67 4.00
CA LEU A 44 -2.46 -9.15 3.78
C LEU A 44 -2.19 -8.81 2.32
N ARG A 45 -2.73 -9.57 1.36
CA ARG A 45 -2.63 -9.20 -0.07
C ARG A 45 -3.39 -7.93 -0.37
N ALA A 46 -4.62 -7.79 0.14
CA ALA A 46 -5.42 -6.59 -0.03
C ALA A 46 -4.80 -5.36 0.65
N ALA A 47 -4.20 -5.51 1.83
CA ALA A 47 -3.51 -4.42 2.51
C ALA A 47 -2.31 -3.93 1.68
N GLN A 48 -1.51 -4.86 1.15
CA GLN A 48 -0.35 -4.52 0.30
C GLN A 48 -0.76 -3.94 -1.05
N SER A 49 -1.92 -4.30 -1.60
CA SER A 49 -2.34 -3.75 -2.88
C SER A 49 -2.63 -2.25 -2.81
N ILE A 50 -2.97 -1.70 -1.64
CA ILE A 50 -3.28 -0.26 -1.49
C ILE A 50 -2.07 0.63 -1.86
N PRO A 51 -0.89 0.54 -1.22
CA PRO A 51 0.27 1.36 -1.60
C PRO A 51 0.72 1.09 -3.04
N LEU A 52 0.59 -0.15 -3.53
CA LEU A 52 0.96 -0.50 -4.90
C LEU A 52 0.08 0.21 -5.93
N ASN A 53 -1.24 0.22 -5.74
CA ASN A 53 -2.15 0.92 -6.65
C ASN A 53 -1.98 2.44 -6.56
N ILE A 54 -1.74 3.01 -5.36
CA ILE A 54 -1.46 4.45 -5.23
C ILE A 54 -0.19 4.82 -5.99
N ALA A 55 0.90 4.06 -5.83
CA ALA A 55 2.16 4.31 -6.53
C ALA A 55 2.00 4.14 -8.05
N GLU A 56 1.30 3.09 -8.49
CA GLU A 56 1.05 2.85 -9.92
C GLU A 56 0.18 3.96 -10.53
N GLY A 57 -0.91 4.33 -9.86
CA GLY A 57 -1.81 5.41 -10.27
C GLY A 57 -1.06 6.74 -10.35
N ASN A 58 -0.24 7.08 -9.37
CA ASN A 58 0.57 8.29 -9.37
C ASN A 58 1.52 8.37 -10.58
N GLY A 59 2.08 7.22 -11.01
CA GLY A 59 2.97 7.11 -12.17
C GLY A 59 2.28 7.16 -13.54
N LYS A 60 0.93 7.18 -13.62
CA LYS A 60 0.23 7.29 -14.91
C LYS A 60 0.22 8.73 -15.42
N THR A 61 0.16 8.90 -16.74
CA THR A 61 0.19 10.22 -17.40
C THR A 61 -1.19 10.87 -17.50
N SER A 62 -2.21 10.11 -17.89
CA SER A 62 -3.57 10.62 -18.04
C SER A 62 -4.34 10.60 -16.72
N LEU A 63 -5.17 11.62 -16.46
CA LEU A 63 -6.01 11.66 -15.26
C LEU A 63 -6.95 10.45 -15.18
N LYS A 64 -7.46 9.99 -16.33
CA LYS A 64 -8.32 8.81 -16.41
C LYS A 64 -7.60 7.55 -15.91
N ASP A 65 -6.34 7.36 -16.32
CA ASP A 65 -5.54 6.23 -15.88
C ASP A 65 -5.13 6.37 -14.41
N LYS A 66 -4.83 7.58 -13.93
CA LYS A 66 -4.56 7.81 -12.50
C LYS A 66 -5.74 7.36 -11.63
N ASN A 67 -6.97 7.73 -12.01
CA ASN A 67 -8.19 7.46 -11.23
C ASN A 67 -8.67 6.00 -11.32
N ARG A 68 -8.09 5.17 -12.19
CA ARG A 68 -8.46 3.75 -12.31
C ARG A 68 -7.83 2.89 -11.22
N PHE A 69 -6.70 3.34 -10.66
CA PHE A 69 -5.96 2.69 -9.60
C PHE A 69 -6.31 3.34 -8.25
#